data_AF-A0A3L0W585-F1
#
_entry.id   AF-A0A3L0W585-F1
#
_cell.length_a   1.000
_cell.length_b   1.000
_cell.length_c   1.000
_cell.angle_alpha   90.00
_cell.angle_beta   90.00
_cell.angle_gamma   90.00
#
_symmetry.space_group_name_H-M   'P 1'
#
loop_
_entity.id
_entity.type
_entity.pdbx_description
1 polymer ?
#
loop_
_entity_poly.entity_id
_entity_poly.type
_entity_poly.pdbx_seq_one_letter_code
_entity_poly.pdbx_strand_id
1 'polypeptide(L)'
;MAISAHCIPCEQSNCWIEIDVRDEQNRSFKGQKVTLTDAAGKTQTVTLKDGPTLVQGFAVGPVTVKLENRPWLKAAQSREALKKGETSQVPAYTDKLFGHCDVKREHIKVTTGDLCLTDPEQPLPEGHQAGKAQPPRFIT
;
A
#
# COMPACT_ATOMS: atom_id res chain seq x y z
N MET A 1 -22.40 -25.58 3.57
CA MET A 1 -22.80 -25.35 4.97
C MET A 1 -23.82 -24.22 4.98
N ALA A 2 -25.01 -24.45 5.54
CA ALA A 2 -26.07 -23.44 5.57
C ALA A 2 -25.90 -22.57 6.83
N ILE A 3 -25.80 -21.26 6.64
CA ILE A 3 -25.69 -20.28 7.71
C ILE A 3 -27.10 -20.09 8.30
N SER A 4 -27.23 -20.18 9.63
CA SER A 4 -28.50 -19.99 10.36
C SER A 4 -29.15 -18.65 10.00
N ALA A 5 -30.49 -18.64 9.82
CA ALA A 5 -31.30 -17.45 9.52
C ALA A 5 -31.28 -16.38 10.64
N HIS A 6 -30.64 -16.67 11.77
CA HIS A 6 -30.48 -15.77 12.91
C HIS A 6 -29.03 -15.32 13.13
N CYS A 7 -28.09 -15.70 12.25
CA CYS A 7 -26.75 -15.15 12.28
C CYS A 7 -26.75 -13.75 11.66
N ILE A 8 -26.55 -12.73 12.49
CA ILE A 8 -26.02 -11.45 12.01
C ILE A 8 -24.59 -11.76 11.52
N PRO A 9 -24.20 -11.35 10.29
CA PRO A 9 -22.81 -11.46 9.87
C PRO A 9 -21.93 -10.74 10.90
N CYS A 10 -21.11 -11.48 11.64
CA CYS A 10 -20.19 -10.92 12.64
C CYS A 10 -19.14 -10.02 11.97
N GLU A 11 -18.90 -10.23 10.68
CA GLU A 11 -17.92 -9.52 9.88
C GLU A 11 -18.56 -8.27 9.27
N GLN A 12 -18.41 -7.14 9.97
CA GLN A 12 -18.78 -5.85 9.42
C GLN A 12 -17.71 -5.41 8.42
N SER A 13 -18.02 -5.46 7.13
CA SER A 13 -17.17 -4.91 6.08
C SER A 13 -17.41 -3.41 5.90
N ASN A 14 -17.31 -2.63 6.98
CA ASN A 14 -17.50 -1.17 6.98
C ASN A 14 -16.18 -0.41 7.19
N CYS A 15 -15.06 -1.10 7.36
CA CYS A 15 -13.75 -0.47 7.49
C CYS A 15 -13.23 0.05 6.16
N TRP A 16 -12.22 0.90 6.26
CA TRP A 16 -11.61 1.59 5.14
C TRP A 16 -10.11 1.71 5.33
N ILE A 17 -9.39 1.86 4.23
CA ILE A 17 -7.97 2.14 4.20
C ILE A 17 -7.70 3.25 3.19
N GLU A 18 -6.80 4.15 3.54
CA GLU A 18 -6.32 5.20 2.64
C GLU A 18 -4.85 4.95 2.31
N ILE A 19 -4.53 4.88 1.01
CA ILE A 19 -3.16 4.60 0.55
C ILE A 19 -2.64 5.74 -0.34
N ASP A 20 -1.39 6.18 -0.08
CA ASP A 20 -0.62 7.09 -0.94
C ASP A 20 0.79 6.49 -1.08
N VAL A 21 1.17 6.08 -2.29
CA VAL A 21 2.47 5.47 -2.56
C VAL A 21 3.36 6.48 -3.26
N ARG A 22 4.51 6.77 -2.66
CA ARG A 22 5.47 7.77 -3.12
C ARG A 22 6.89 7.22 -3.11
N ASP A 23 7.74 7.75 -3.98
CA ASP A 23 9.18 7.49 -3.91
C ASP A 23 9.84 8.33 -2.80
N GLU A 24 11.12 8.07 -2.52
CA GLU A 24 11.88 8.79 -1.49
C GLU A 24 12.04 10.29 -1.78
N GLN A 25 11.85 10.71 -3.03
CA GLN A 25 11.82 12.12 -3.46
C GLN A 25 10.40 12.72 -3.42
N ASN A 26 9.46 12.06 -2.74
CA ASN A 26 8.07 12.50 -2.55
C ASN A 26 7.28 12.65 -3.87
N ARG A 27 7.63 11.88 -4.90
CA ARG A 27 6.87 11.86 -6.15
C ARG A 27 5.87 10.70 -6.13
N SER A 28 4.62 11.00 -6.46
CA SER A 28 3.54 10.01 -6.51
C SER A 28 3.76 8.95 -7.60
N PHE A 29 3.31 7.72 -7.31
CA PHE A 29 3.11 6.63 -8.26
C PHE A 29 1.69 6.61 -8.86
N LYS A 30 1.13 7.79 -9.15
CA LYS A 30 -0.17 7.93 -9.81
C LYS A 30 -0.27 7.08 -11.08
N GLY A 31 -1.45 6.52 -11.31
CA GLY A 31 -1.74 5.66 -12.45
C GLY A 31 -1.39 4.18 -12.25
N GLN A 32 -0.71 3.82 -11.15
CA GLN A 32 -0.45 2.41 -10.85
C GLN A 32 -1.66 1.72 -10.25
N LYS A 33 -1.86 0.46 -10.63
CA LYS A 33 -2.90 -0.40 -10.07
C LYS A 33 -2.39 -1.09 -8.82
N VAL A 34 -3.15 -0.93 -7.74
CA VAL A 34 -2.92 -1.57 -6.45
C VAL A 34 -4.09 -2.49 -6.17
N THR A 35 -3.77 -3.73 -5.86
CA THR A 35 -4.67 -4.75 -5.36
C THR A 35 -4.53 -4.81 -3.84
N LEU A 36 -5.65 -4.58 -3.16
CA LEU A 36 -5.79 -4.62 -1.71
C LEU A 36 -6.61 -5.85 -1.34
N THR A 37 -6.09 -6.69 -0.47
CA THR A 37 -6.77 -7.90 0.02
C THR A 37 -6.88 -7.82 1.54
N ASP A 38 -8.10 -7.84 2.07
CA ASP A 38 -8.31 -7.87 3.52
C ASP A 38 -8.15 -9.28 4.12
N ALA A 39 -8.27 -9.36 5.45
CA ALA A 39 -8.19 -10.60 6.20
C ALA A 39 -9.31 -11.60 5.86
N ALA A 40 -10.44 -11.12 5.34
CA ALA A 40 -11.57 -11.95 4.88
C ALA A 40 -11.32 -12.55 3.48
N GLY A 41 -10.26 -12.11 2.79
CA GLY A 41 -9.96 -12.48 1.42
C GLY A 41 -10.66 -11.61 0.36
N LYS A 42 -11.38 -10.56 0.77
CA LYS A 42 -11.98 -9.60 -0.17
C LYS A 42 -10.87 -8.79 -0.83
N THR A 43 -10.86 -8.85 -2.15
CA THR A 43 -9.86 -8.17 -2.97
C THR A 43 -10.49 -7.00 -3.73
N GLN A 44 -9.85 -5.84 -3.69
CA GLN A 44 -10.23 -4.66 -4.48
C GLN A 44 -9.02 -4.10 -5.20
N THR A 45 -9.16 -3.87 -6.51
CA THR A 45 -8.14 -3.23 -7.31
C THR A 45 -8.51 -1.77 -7.55
N VAL A 46 -7.61 -0.86 -7.17
CA VAL A 46 -7.78 0.59 -7.35
C VAL A 46 -6.59 1.17 -8.10
N THR A 47 -6.80 2.30 -8.77
CA THR A 47 -5.73 3.04 -9.41
C THR A 47 -5.30 4.19 -8.49
N LEU A 48 -4.00 4.27 -8.21
CA LEU A 48 -3.43 5.33 -7.38
C LEU A 48 -3.64 6.69 -8.04
N LYS A 49 -4.11 7.65 -7.23
CA LYS A 49 -4.25 9.05 -7.62
C LYS A 49 -2.97 9.82 -7.28
N ASP A 50 -2.92 11.09 -7.69
CA ASP A 50 -1.88 12.02 -7.25
C ASP A 50 -2.18 12.47 -5.81
N GLY A 51 -1.95 11.55 -4.86
CA GLY A 51 -2.34 11.69 -3.46
C GLY A 51 -3.10 10.47 -2.92
N PRO A 52 -3.74 10.62 -1.75
CA PRO A 52 -4.39 9.51 -1.05
C PRO A 52 -5.58 8.93 -1.83
N THR A 53 -5.65 7.60 -1.83
CA THR A 53 -6.73 6.84 -2.44
C THR A 53 -7.46 6.08 -1.35
N LEU A 54 -8.67 6.53 -1.02
CA LEU A 54 -9.56 5.88 -0.06
C LEU A 54 -10.21 4.65 -0.69
N VAL A 55 -10.17 3.52 0.02
CA VAL A 55 -10.84 2.28 -0.33
C VAL A 55 -11.64 1.80 0.86
N GLN A 56 -12.93 1.58 0.64
CA GLN A 56 -13.87 1.24 1.70
C GLN A 56 -14.43 -0.17 1.51
N GLY A 57 -15.07 -0.68 2.55
CA GLY A 57 -15.78 -1.94 2.48
C GLY A 57 -14.91 -3.15 2.81
N PHE A 58 -13.85 -2.98 3.58
CA PHE A 58 -13.03 -4.10 4.06
C PHE A 58 -13.50 -4.56 5.43
N ALA A 59 -13.23 -5.83 5.74
CA ALA A 59 -13.33 -6.33 7.11
C ALA A 59 -12.25 -5.70 8.00
N VAL A 60 -12.47 -5.68 9.31
CA VAL A 60 -11.44 -5.30 10.30
C VAL A 60 -10.27 -6.29 10.20
N GLY A 61 -9.03 -5.78 10.13
CA GLY A 61 -7.85 -6.65 10.19
C GLY A 61 -6.70 -6.22 9.28
N PRO A 62 -5.69 -7.09 9.11
CA PRO A 62 -4.57 -6.81 8.23
C PRO A 62 -5.01 -6.73 6.76
N VAL A 63 -4.44 -5.78 6.03
CA VAL A 63 -4.62 -5.63 4.57
C VAL A 63 -3.30 -5.90 3.87
N THR A 64 -3.34 -6.76 2.87
CA THR A 64 -2.21 -7.00 1.96
C THR A 64 -2.29 -6.03 0.80
N VAL A 65 -1.21 -5.29 0.54
CA VAL A 65 -1.12 -4.29 -0.53
C VAL A 65 -0.15 -4.77 -1.59
N LYS A 66 -0.61 -4.93 -2.83
CA LYS A 66 0.18 -5.46 -3.95
C LYS A 66 -0.02 -4.64 -5.22
N LEU A 67 1.02 -4.47 -6.03
CA LEU A 67 0.99 -3.77 -7.30
C LEU A 67 1.35 -4.69 -8.46
N GLU A 68 0.76 -4.41 -9.64
CA GLU A 68 1.11 -5.12 -10.87
C GLU A 68 2.60 -4.98 -11.18
N ASN A 69 3.33 -6.11 -11.17
CA ASN A 69 4.79 -6.14 -11.24
C ASN A 69 5.40 -5.30 -12.37
N ARG A 70 4.99 -5.55 -13.63
CA ARG A 70 5.60 -4.90 -14.80
C ARG A 70 5.51 -3.37 -14.76
N PRO A 71 4.32 -2.76 -14.63
CA PRO A 71 4.22 -1.30 -14.59
C PRO A 71 4.82 -0.73 -13.29
N TRP A 72 4.71 -1.44 -12.16
CA TRP A 72 5.33 -1.05 -10.88
C TRP A 72 6.85 -0.96 -10.98
N LEU A 73 7.50 -2.06 -11.40
CA LEU A 73 8.95 -2.14 -11.51
C LEU A 73 9.51 -1.13 -12.51
N LYS A 74 8.85 -0.99 -13.67
CA LYS A 74 9.25 0.01 -14.67
C LYS A 74 9.19 1.44 -14.11
N ALA A 75 8.14 1.77 -13.36
CA ALA A 75 8.03 3.09 -12.76
C ALA A 75 9.02 3.29 -11.61
N ALA A 76 9.23 2.29 -10.75
CA ALA A 76 10.15 2.38 -9.63
C ALA A 76 11.61 2.50 -10.10
N GLN A 77 12.01 1.71 -11.10
CA GLN A 77 13.38 1.70 -11.64
C GLN A 77 13.70 2.93 -12.52
N SER A 78 12.69 3.63 -13.01
CA SER A 78 12.90 4.88 -13.77
C SER A 78 13.08 6.12 -12.87
N ARG A 79 12.93 5.97 -11.55
CA ARG A 79 13.19 7.06 -10.58
C ARG A 79 14.67 7.11 -10.21
N GLU A 80 15.16 8.31 -9.95
CA GLU A 80 16.49 8.49 -9.38
C GLU A 80 16.46 8.07 -7.91
N ALA A 81 17.47 7.31 -7.50
CA ALA A 81 17.64 6.94 -6.10
C ALA A 81 17.95 8.18 -5.25
N LEU A 82 17.55 8.15 -3.98
CA LEU A 82 17.93 9.19 -3.03
C LEU A 82 19.46 9.22 -2.90
N LYS A 83 20.07 10.41 -2.99
CA LYS A 83 21.53 10.53 -2.89
C LYS A 83 21.98 10.24 -1.46
N LYS A 84 23.18 9.70 -1.32
CA LYS A 84 23.75 9.37 -0.01
C LYS A 84 23.85 10.65 0.84
N GLY A 85 23.13 10.68 1.96
CA GLY A 85 23.10 11.82 2.89
C GLY A 85 21.88 12.75 2.70
N GLU A 86 21.08 12.56 1.67
CA GLU A 86 19.78 13.23 1.56
C GLU A 86 18.74 12.53 2.45
N THR A 87 17.80 13.31 2.98
CA THR A 87 16.68 12.81 3.76
C THR A 87 15.44 12.74 2.87
N SER A 88 14.67 11.66 3.02
CA SER A 88 13.40 11.53 2.30
C SER A 88 12.48 12.68 2.69
N GLN A 89 11.82 13.26 1.69
CA GLN A 89 10.86 14.35 1.89
C GLN A 89 9.47 13.83 2.31
N VAL A 90 9.26 12.51 2.26
CA VAL A 90 7.96 11.88 2.52
C VAL A 90 7.49 12.04 3.96
N PRO A 91 8.30 11.81 5.02
CA PRO A 91 7.85 11.99 6.40
C PRO A 91 7.31 13.40 6.66
N ALA A 92 8.02 14.43 6.18
CA ALA A 92 7.61 15.83 6.33
C ALA A 92 6.35 16.18 5.52
N TYR A 93 6.11 15.49 4.39
CA TYR A 93 4.86 15.61 3.64
C TYR A 93 3.70 14.93 4.41
N THR A 94 3.93 13.74 4.96
CA THR A 94 2.93 12.96 5.72
C THR A 94 2.50 13.68 6.98
N ASP A 95 3.42 14.27 7.76
CA ASP A 95 3.10 14.96 9.02
C ASP A 95 2.24 16.23 8.83
N LYS A 96 2.24 16.83 7.63
CA LYS A 96 1.50 18.06 7.34
C LYS A 96 0.04 17.84 6.96
N LEU A 97 -0.34 16.60 6.63
CA LEU A 97 -1.64 16.30 6.04
C LEU A 97 -2.42 15.30 6.87
N PHE A 98 -3.70 15.56 7.05
CA PHE A 98 -4.65 14.61 7.63
C PHE A 98 -5.21 13.69 6.54
N GLY A 99 -5.46 12.44 6.91
CA GLY A 99 -6.14 11.47 6.06
C GLY A 99 -7.66 11.58 6.19
N HIS A 100 -8.36 10.57 5.69
CA HIS A 100 -9.79 10.43 5.88
C HIS A 100 -10.19 10.47 7.37
N CYS A 101 -11.33 11.12 7.67
CA CYS A 101 -11.84 11.34 9.02
C CYS A 101 -10.87 12.05 9.98
N ASP A 102 -10.04 12.97 9.46
CA ASP A 102 -9.05 13.75 10.23
C ASP A 102 -8.03 12.88 11.00
N VAL A 103 -7.86 11.63 10.58
CA VAL A 103 -6.89 10.71 11.18
C VAL A 103 -5.48 11.09 10.73
N LYS A 104 -4.52 11.07 11.66
CA LYS A 104 -3.11 11.34 11.35
C LYS A 104 -2.59 10.25 10.41
N ARG A 105 -1.93 10.66 9.32
CA ARG A 105 -1.30 9.73 8.38
C ARG A 105 -0.06 9.10 8.98
N GLU A 106 0.15 7.83 8.68
CA GLU A 106 1.35 7.08 9.05
C GLU A 106 2.26 6.92 7.84
N HIS A 107 3.56 7.12 8.04
CA HIS A 107 4.57 6.86 7.02
C HIS A 107 5.17 5.47 7.24
N ILE A 108 4.88 4.55 6.31
CA ILE A 108 5.39 3.19 6.33
C ILE A 108 6.45 3.06 5.22
N LYS A 109 7.69 2.71 5.61
CA LYS A 109 8.76 2.46 4.65
C LYS A 109 8.73 1.00 4.19
N VAL A 110 8.51 0.79 2.89
CA VAL A 110 8.45 -0.52 2.24
C VAL A 110 9.47 -0.63 1.12
N THR A 111 9.87 -1.84 0.74
CA THR A 111 10.68 -2.07 -0.46
C THR A 111 9.82 -2.30 -1.70
N THR A 112 10.46 -2.18 -2.87
CA THR A 112 9.84 -2.54 -4.15
C THR A 112 9.31 -3.98 -4.13
N GLY A 113 10.07 -4.91 -3.55
CA GLY A 113 9.69 -6.32 -3.45
C GLY A 113 8.52 -6.59 -2.53
N ASP A 114 8.35 -5.82 -1.44
CA ASP A 114 7.19 -5.96 -0.54
C ASP A 114 5.87 -5.77 -1.29
N LEU A 115 5.88 -4.84 -2.24
CA LEU A 115 4.72 -4.41 -3.00
C LEU A 115 4.49 -5.22 -4.29
N CYS A 116 5.43 -6.06 -4.73
CA CYS A 116 5.23 -6.89 -5.93
C CYS A 116 4.12 -7.93 -5.71
N LEU A 117 3.15 -7.98 -6.63
CA LEU A 117 2.06 -8.95 -6.65
C LEU A 117 2.54 -10.39 -6.76
N THR A 118 3.54 -10.64 -7.59
CA THR A 118 4.21 -11.94 -7.73
C THR A 118 5.71 -11.79 -7.55
N ASP A 119 6.46 -12.89 -7.51
CA ASP A 119 7.91 -12.80 -7.60
C ASP A 119 8.32 -12.14 -8.93
N PRO A 120 9.26 -11.18 -8.91
CA PRO A 120 9.75 -10.53 -10.12
C PRO A 120 10.55 -11.52 -10.97
N GLU A 121 10.38 -11.47 -12.30
CA GLU A 121 11.08 -12.34 -13.26
C GLU A 121 12.61 -12.21 -13.14
N GLN A 122 13.09 -11.01 -12.77
CA GLN A 122 14.50 -10.74 -12.46
C GLN A 122 14.66 -10.45 -10.97
N PRO A 123 15.69 -11.00 -10.31
CA PRO A 123 15.94 -10.74 -8.90
C PRO A 123 16.19 -9.25 -8.67
N LEU A 124 15.49 -8.68 -7.70
CA LEU A 124 15.72 -7.31 -7.28
C LEU A 124 17.08 -7.21 -6.56
N PRO A 125 17.79 -6.06 -6.67
CA PRO A 125 18.98 -5.81 -5.87
C PRO A 125 18.66 -5.98 -4.39
N GLU A 126 19.64 -6.37 -3.58
CA GLU A 126 19.42 -6.82 -2.20
C GLU A 126 18.60 -5.81 -1.37
N GLY A 127 18.88 -4.51 -1.46
CA GLY A 127 18.15 -3.47 -0.73
C GLY A 127 16.69 -3.26 -1.16
N HIS A 128 16.26 -3.83 -2.28
CA HIS A 128 14.91 -3.71 -2.83
C HIS A 128 14.09 -5.00 -2.74
N GLN A 129 14.67 -6.08 -2.21
CA GLN A 129 13.95 -7.34 -2.00
C GLN A 129 12.91 -7.20 -0.87
N ALA A 130 11.88 -8.04 -0.90
CA ALA A 130 10.85 -8.07 0.13
C ALA A 130 11.47 -8.32 1.52
N GLY A 131 10.96 -7.65 2.55
CA GLY A 131 11.39 -7.79 3.94
C GLY A 131 12.71 -7.10 4.28
N LYS A 132 13.33 -6.37 3.35
CA LYS A 132 14.58 -5.62 3.58
C LYS A 132 14.35 -4.20 4.12
N ALA A 133 13.09 -3.76 4.19
CA ALA A 133 12.66 -2.55 4.90
C ALA A 133 11.87 -2.91 6.17
N GLN A 134 11.03 -2.00 6.66
CA GLN A 134 10.11 -2.31 7.75
C GLN A 134 9.02 -3.24 7.22
N PRO A 135 8.58 -4.25 7.99
CA PRO A 135 7.50 -5.13 7.56
C PRO A 135 6.23 -4.29 7.34
N PRO A 136 5.62 -4.31 6.14
CA PRO A 136 4.41 -3.55 5.87
C PRO A 136 3.27 -4.03 6.76
N ARG A 137 2.78 -3.15 7.64
CA ARG A 137 1.64 -3.45 8.51
C ARG A 137 0.50 -2.47 8.20
N PHE A 138 -0.39 -2.88 7.29
CA PHE A 138 -1.60 -2.13 6.98
C PHE A 138 -2.79 -2.76 7.71
N ILE A 139 -3.61 -1.94 8.38
CA ILE A 139 -4.75 -2.39 9.17
C ILE A 139 -5.96 -1.51 8.85
N THR A 140 -7.11 -2.15 8.70
CA THR A 140 -8.45 -1.55 8.54
C THR A 140 -9.25 -1.56 9.83
#